data_AF-A0A2W4WG59-F1
#
_entry.id   AF-A0A2W4WG59-F1
#
_cell.length_a   1.000
_cell.length_b   1.000
_cell.length_c   1.000
_cell.angle_alpha   90.00
_cell.angle_beta   90.00
_cell.angle_gamma   90.00
#
_symmetry.space_group_name_H-M   'P 1'
#
loop_
_entity.id
_entity.type
_entity.pdbx_description
1 polymer ?
#
loop_
_entity_poly.entity_id
_entity_poly.type
_entity_poly.pdbx_seq_one_letter_code
_entity_poly.pdbx_strand_id
1 'polypeptide(L)'
;MILRNKSLTYIAIAVAGLSLLAGFISYRAIAMNETTQPWQPLSELVTAAKLTEIVAESTAPSADREAIAASAVGYEQGDLLLVDFNTPALCGIGGCALAGYQASTGERVLAVYVQRTSPDEPIVEVIDQPGFSLPCLLVPPDPEDENIFAETDKDTLCYQNGSWSIQ
;
A
#
# COMPACT_ATOMS: atom_id res chain seq x y z
N MET A 1 23.41 -68.69 33.16
CA MET A 1 23.65 -67.46 33.92
C MET A 1 23.92 -66.35 32.92
N ILE A 2 23.04 -65.35 32.89
CA ILE A 2 22.95 -64.27 31.89
C ILE A 2 23.90 -63.15 32.29
N LEU A 3 24.84 -62.73 31.44
CA LEU A 3 25.44 -61.39 31.51
C LEU A 3 25.47 -60.78 30.09
N ARG A 4 24.35 -60.14 29.82
CA ARG A 4 23.96 -59.32 28.68
C ARG A 4 24.86 -58.06 28.69
N ASN A 5 25.85 -58.02 27.79
CA ASN A 5 26.84 -56.93 27.77
C ASN A 5 26.27 -55.68 27.09
N LYS A 6 26.39 -54.55 27.78
CA LYS A 6 25.59 -53.32 27.69
C LYS A 6 25.93 -52.41 26.50
N SER A 7 26.56 -52.94 25.46
CA SER A 7 27.20 -52.16 24.40
C SER A 7 26.28 -51.79 23.23
N LEU A 8 25.12 -52.45 23.10
CA LEU A 8 24.19 -52.24 21.99
C LEU A 8 23.16 -51.13 22.25
N THR A 9 23.02 -50.66 23.49
CA THR A 9 21.99 -49.67 23.84
C THR A 9 22.43 -48.23 23.54
N TYR A 10 23.73 -47.95 23.45
CA TYR A 10 24.24 -46.61 23.20
C TYR A 10 24.23 -46.18 21.73
N ILE A 11 24.17 -47.12 20.79
CA ILE A 11 24.17 -46.81 19.34
C ILE A 11 22.76 -46.43 18.84
N ALA A 12 21.70 -46.88 19.52
CA ALA A 12 20.33 -46.56 19.14
C ALA A 12 19.91 -45.11 19.49
N ILE A 13 20.62 -44.43 20.39
CA ILE A 13 20.27 -43.06 20.83
C ILE A 13 20.98 -42.00 19.96
N ALA A 14 22.08 -42.35 19.28
CA ALA A 14 22.80 -41.41 18.42
C ALA A 14 22.11 -41.13 17.08
N VAL A 15 21.22 -42.01 16.61
CA VAL A 15 20.53 -41.86 15.31
C VAL A 15 19.19 -41.12 15.45
N ALA A 16 18.58 -41.14 16.63
CA ALA A 16 17.33 -40.40 16.91
C ALA A 16 17.55 -38.90 17.22
N GLY A 17 18.79 -38.48 17.52
CA GLY A 17 19.11 -37.07 17.80
C GLY A 17 19.33 -36.21 16.56
N LEU A 18 19.58 -36.81 15.39
CA LEU A 18 19.98 -36.08 14.17
C LEU A 18 18.83 -35.83 13.17
N SER A 19 17.60 -36.20 13.50
CA SER A 19 16.46 -36.15 12.56
C SER A 19 15.49 -34.99 12.79
N LEU A 20 15.70 -34.14 13.81
CA LEU A 20 14.75 -33.08 14.19
C LEU A 20 15.22 -31.64 13.90
N LEU A 21 16.34 -31.46 13.18
CA LEU A 21 16.84 -30.12 12.80
C LEU A 21 16.70 -29.78 11.32
N ALA A 22 15.97 -30.59 10.54
CA ALA A 22 15.57 -30.24 9.18
C ALA A 22 14.14 -29.64 9.16
N GLY A 23 13.84 -28.77 10.12
CA GLY A 23 12.70 -27.86 9.99
C GLY A 23 13.08 -26.83 8.94
N PHE A 24 12.75 -27.12 7.69
CA PHE A 24 12.81 -26.17 6.57
C PHE A 24 12.02 -24.92 6.95
N ILE A 25 12.70 -23.91 7.50
CA ILE A 25 12.18 -22.56 7.51
C ILE A 25 12.33 -22.06 6.08
N SER A 26 11.36 -22.42 5.25
CA SER A 26 11.18 -21.82 3.93
C SER A 26 10.73 -20.39 4.16
N TYR A 27 11.67 -19.48 4.41
CA TYR A 27 11.45 -18.07 4.11
C TYR A 27 11.28 -18.00 2.60
N ARG A 28 10.04 -18.13 2.13
CA ARG A 28 9.69 -17.60 0.82
C ARG A 28 9.89 -16.10 0.96
N ALA A 29 11.04 -15.60 0.55
CA ALA A 29 11.15 -14.24 0.08
C ALA A 29 10.14 -14.14 -1.06
N ILE A 30 8.94 -13.65 -0.74
CA ILE A 30 8.00 -13.21 -1.74
C ILE A 30 8.75 -12.06 -2.41
N ALA A 31 9.27 -12.32 -3.61
CA ALA A 31 9.78 -11.27 -4.46
C ALA A 31 8.59 -10.31 -4.66
N MET A 32 8.65 -9.16 -4.00
CA MET A 32 7.72 -8.08 -4.23
C MET A 32 8.03 -7.62 -5.65
N ASN A 33 7.16 -7.99 -6.59
CA ASN A 33 7.24 -7.46 -7.93
C ASN A 33 6.75 -6.02 -7.83
N GLU A 34 7.67 -5.08 -7.61
CA GLU A 34 7.45 -3.65 -7.84
C GLU A 34 7.18 -3.46 -9.33
N THR A 35 5.96 -3.77 -9.76
CA THR A 35 5.47 -3.38 -11.08
C THR A 35 4.88 -2.00 -10.91
N THR A 36 5.72 -1.02 -10.60
CA THR A 36 5.29 0.35 -10.34
C THR A 36 4.86 0.97 -11.66
N GLN A 37 3.57 0.93 -11.96
CA GLN A 37 3.02 1.66 -13.10
C GLN A 37 3.23 3.16 -12.85
N PRO A 38 3.70 3.94 -13.83
CA PRO A 38 3.85 5.37 -13.61
C PRO A 38 2.49 6.03 -13.40
N TRP A 39 2.48 7.09 -12.60
CA TRP A 39 1.35 8.02 -12.55
C TRP A 39 1.18 8.64 -13.95
N GLN A 40 -0.06 8.66 -14.43
CA GLN A 40 -0.38 9.15 -15.77
C GLN A 40 -1.64 10.00 -15.76
N PRO A 41 -1.93 10.79 -16.81
CA PRO A 41 -3.14 11.60 -16.86
C PRO A 41 -4.38 10.77 -16.56
N LEU A 42 -5.24 11.23 -15.66
CA LEU A 42 -6.41 10.44 -15.23
C LEU A 42 -7.35 10.14 -16.41
N SER A 43 -7.39 11.02 -17.41
CA SER A 43 -8.13 10.81 -18.66
C SER A 43 -7.67 9.61 -19.49
N GLU A 44 -6.48 9.08 -19.25
CA GLU A 44 -5.98 7.86 -19.89
C GLU A 44 -6.41 6.58 -19.15
N LEU A 45 -6.82 6.70 -17.90
CA LEU A 45 -7.26 5.59 -17.04
C LEU A 45 -8.77 5.43 -17.02
N VAL A 46 -9.52 6.53 -17.06
CA VAL A 46 -10.98 6.51 -16.91
C VAL A 46 -11.70 7.19 -18.07
N THR A 47 -12.97 6.83 -18.25
CA THR A 47 -13.83 7.51 -19.22
C THR A 47 -14.03 8.98 -18.85
N ALA A 48 -14.31 9.83 -19.85
CA ALA A 48 -14.63 11.24 -19.61
C ALA A 48 -15.79 11.44 -18.60
N ALA A 49 -16.82 10.60 -18.67
CA ALA A 49 -17.94 10.64 -17.72
C ALA A 49 -17.48 10.35 -16.28
N LYS A 50 -16.61 9.34 -16.08
CA LYS A 50 -16.08 9.00 -14.77
C LYS A 50 -15.12 10.06 -14.25
N LEU A 51 -14.29 10.66 -15.11
CA LEU A 51 -13.44 11.80 -14.76
C LEU A 51 -14.28 12.98 -14.25
N THR A 52 -15.37 13.33 -14.96
CA THR A 52 -16.29 14.38 -14.51
C THR A 52 -16.92 14.05 -13.16
N GLU A 53 -17.32 12.80 -12.92
CA GLU A 53 -17.87 12.34 -11.64
C GLU A 53 -16.85 12.48 -10.50
N ILE A 54 -15.64 11.94 -10.67
CA ILE A 54 -14.56 11.99 -9.67
C ILE A 54 -14.25 13.45 -9.27
N VAL A 55 -14.12 14.33 -10.26
CA VAL A 55 -13.88 15.76 -10.01
C VAL A 55 -15.06 16.40 -9.30
N ALA A 56 -16.29 16.10 -9.70
CA ALA A 56 -17.49 16.65 -9.09
C ALA A 56 -17.68 16.21 -7.63
N GLU A 57 -17.33 14.97 -7.28
CA GLU A 57 -17.39 14.43 -5.91
C GLU A 57 -16.34 15.04 -4.96
N SER A 58 -15.27 15.59 -5.53
CA SER A 58 -14.10 16.07 -4.78
C SER A 58 -14.01 17.60 -4.75
N THR A 59 -14.92 18.30 -5.42
CA THR A 59 -14.88 19.76 -5.59
C THR A 59 -16.23 20.43 -5.35
N ALA A 60 -16.20 21.66 -4.85
CA ALA A 60 -17.40 22.50 -4.81
C ALA A 60 -17.94 22.78 -6.23
N PRO A 61 -19.26 22.97 -6.41
CA PRO A 61 -19.84 23.28 -7.72
C PRO A 61 -19.30 24.56 -8.39
N SER A 62 -18.73 25.47 -7.61
CA SER A 62 -18.13 26.73 -8.09
C SER A 62 -16.66 26.60 -8.49
N ALA A 63 -16.04 25.43 -8.32
CA ALA A 63 -14.65 25.20 -8.71
C ALA A 63 -14.50 25.13 -10.24
N ASP A 64 -13.31 25.45 -10.74
CA ASP A 64 -12.92 25.24 -12.15
C ASP A 64 -12.66 23.75 -12.37
N ARG A 65 -13.72 22.99 -12.62
CA ARG A 65 -13.68 21.52 -12.71
C ARG A 65 -12.93 21.07 -13.96
N GLU A 66 -12.98 21.85 -15.04
CA GLU A 66 -12.24 21.59 -16.26
C GLU A 66 -10.73 21.67 -16.02
N ALA A 67 -10.26 22.72 -15.34
CA ALA A 67 -8.84 22.85 -14.98
C ALA A 67 -8.38 21.71 -14.06
N ILE A 68 -9.20 21.34 -13.07
CA ILE A 68 -8.90 20.24 -12.14
C ILE A 68 -8.85 18.88 -12.87
N ALA A 69 -9.80 18.63 -13.77
CA ALA A 69 -9.81 17.41 -14.58
C ALA A 69 -8.57 17.32 -15.49
N ALA A 70 -8.11 18.44 -16.05
CA ALA A 70 -6.96 18.50 -16.93
C ALA A 70 -5.62 18.29 -16.20
N SER A 71 -5.53 18.64 -14.92
CA SER A 71 -4.32 18.43 -14.11
C SER A 71 -4.28 17.07 -13.42
N ALA A 72 -5.44 16.43 -13.21
CA ALA A 72 -5.54 15.19 -12.45
C ALA A 72 -4.71 14.06 -13.07
N VAL A 73 -3.93 13.39 -12.23
CA VAL A 73 -3.19 12.19 -12.55
C VAL A 73 -3.71 11.02 -11.71
N GLY A 74 -3.58 9.82 -12.24
CA GLY A 74 -4.01 8.61 -11.56
C GLY A 74 -2.96 7.52 -11.60
N TYR A 75 -3.12 6.61 -10.64
CA TYR A 75 -2.37 5.37 -10.54
C TYR A 75 -3.38 4.23 -10.38
N GLU A 76 -3.26 3.18 -11.18
CA GLU A 76 -4.13 2.02 -11.10
C GLU A 76 -3.31 0.76 -10.89
N GLN A 77 -3.63 -0.01 -9.85
CA GLN A 77 -3.03 -1.33 -9.59
C GLN A 77 -4.05 -2.25 -8.93
N GLY A 78 -4.24 -3.43 -9.51
CA GLY A 78 -5.26 -4.36 -9.06
C GLY A 78 -6.64 -3.73 -9.19
N ASP A 79 -7.37 -3.65 -8.08
CA ASP A 79 -8.70 -3.01 -8.02
C ASP A 79 -8.65 -1.60 -7.40
N LEU A 80 -7.47 -1.01 -7.23
CA LEU A 80 -7.30 0.33 -6.67
C LEU A 80 -6.96 1.35 -7.76
N LEU A 81 -7.80 2.37 -7.88
CA LEU A 81 -7.51 3.60 -8.62
C LEU A 81 -7.26 4.74 -7.63
N LEU A 82 -6.05 5.27 -7.60
CA LEU A 82 -5.69 6.49 -6.87
C LEU A 82 -5.78 7.69 -7.78
N VAL A 83 -6.21 8.82 -7.22
CA VAL A 83 -6.39 10.09 -7.94
C VAL A 83 -5.71 11.20 -7.15
N ASP A 84 -4.68 11.77 -7.76
CA ASP A 84 -4.05 13.01 -7.36
C ASP A 84 -4.55 14.11 -8.30
N PHE A 85 -5.30 15.06 -7.77
CA PHE A 85 -5.87 16.14 -8.58
C PHE A 85 -4.83 17.13 -9.10
N ASN A 86 -3.63 17.11 -8.51
CA ASN A 86 -2.45 17.87 -8.90
C ASN A 86 -2.76 19.35 -9.19
N THR A 87 -3.55 19.96 -8.32
CA THR A 87 -4.07 21.33 -8.48
C THR A 87 -4.00 22.09 -7.16
N PRO A 88 -3.54 23.35 -7.16
CA PRO A 88 -3.53 24.18 -5.96
C PRO A 88 -4.91 24.37 -5.34
N ALA A 89 -5.99 24.25 -6.12
CA ALA A 89 -7.37 24.39 -5.62
C ALA A 89 -7.77 23.29 -4.61
N LEU A 90 -7.08 22.16 -4.64
CA LEU A 90 -7.29 21.01 -3.75
C LEU A 90 -6.07 20.74 -2.85
N CYS A 91 -5.20 21.74 -2.70
CA CYS A 91 -4.07 21.71 -1.79
C CYS A 91 -4.17 22.86 -0.78
N GLY A 92 -3.76 22.61 0.46
CA GLY A 92 -3.71 23.62 1.51
C GLY A 92 -2.60 23.32 2.51
N ILE A 93 -2.67 23.96 3.68
CA ILE A 93 -1.66 23.77 4.74
C ILE A 93 -1.59 22.32 5.25
N GLY A 94 -2.72 21.59 5.20
CA GLY A 94 -2.80 20.18 5.60
C GLY A 94 -2.42 19.19 4.49
N GLY A 95 -1.89 19.66 3.36
CA GLY A 95 -1.51 18.81 2.23
C GLY A 95 -2.47 18.91 1.04
N CYS A 96 -2.29 18.00 0.08
CA CYS A 96 -3.04 17.91 -1.15
C CYS A 96 -4.04 16.75 -1.07
N ALA A 97 -5.23 16.95 -1.63
CA ALA A 97 -6.26 15.92 -1.66
C ALA A 97 -5.82 14.72 -2.51
N LEU A 98 -5.95 13.53 -1.93
CA LEU A 98 -5.80 12.24 -2.58
C LEU A 98 -7.10 11.47 -2.41
N ALA A 99 -7.65 10.98 -3.51
CA ALA A 99 -8.80 10.10 -3.50
C ALA A 99 -8.41 8.70 -3.98
N GLY A 100 -9.13 7.69 -3.51
CA GLY A 100 -8.96 6.31 -3.95
C GLY A 100 -10.32 5.66 -4.19
N TYR A 101 -10.40 4.88 -5.26
CA TYR A 101 -11.60 4.24 -5.73
C TYR A 101 -11.34 2.75 -5.97
N GLN A 102 -12.35 1.91 -5.72
CA GLN A 102 -12.36 0.56 -6.27
C GLN A 102 -12.65 0.63 -7.76
N ALA A 103 -11.74 0.17 -8.61
CA ALA A 103 -11.87 0.29 -10.06
C ALA A 103 -13.07 -0.50 -10.61
N SER A 104 -13.37 -1.65 -10.01
CA SER A 104 -14.44 -2.57 -10.39
C SER A 104 -15.84 -2.04 -10.09
N THR A 105 -16.01 -1.32 -8.99
CA THR A 105 -17.32 -0.81 -8.53
C THR A 105 -17.48 0.70 -8.75
N GLY A 106 -16.38 1.43 -8.89
CA GLY A 106 -16.34 2.89 -8.90
C GLY A 106 -16.58 3.52 -7.53
N GLU A 107 -16.65 2.74 -6.45
CA GLU A 107 -16.87 3.22 -5.08
C GLU A 107 -15.63 3.95 -4.55
N ARG A 108 -15.81 5.14 -3.97
CA ARG A 108 -14.73 5.84 -3.28
C ARG A 108 -14.42 5.17 -1.94
N VAL A 109 -13.20 4.67 -1.81
CA VAL A 109 -12.70 3.98 -0.61
C VAL A 109 -11.69 4.79 0.18
N LEU A 110 -11.09 5.84 -0.40
CA LEU A 110 -10.11 6.71 0.26
C LEU A 110 -10.42 8.18 -0.06
N ALA A 111 -10.32 9.03 0.96
CA ALA A 111 -10.35 10.48 0.82
C ALA A 111 -9.50 11.08 1.95
N VAL A 112 -8.28 11.49 1.64
CA VAL A 112 -7.29 11.99 2.61
C VAL A 112 -6.58 13.23 2.07
N TYR A 113 -5.94 13.98 2.95
CA TYR A 113 -4.96 14.99 2.58
C TYR A 113 -3.58 14.47 2.95
N VAL A 114 -2.66 14.51 1.99
CA VAL A 114 -1.29 14.02 2.16
C VAL A 114 -0.32 15.13 1.78
N GLN A 115 0.75 15.26 2.54
CA GLN A 115 1.75 16.29 2.29
C GLN A 115 2.60 15.90 1.08
N ARG A 116 2.80 16.82 0.14
CA ARG A 116 3.67 16.57 -1.01
C ARG A 116 5.11 16.95 -0.64
N THR A 117 6.02 15.98 -0.72
CA THR A 117 7.46 16.17 -0.46
C THR A 117 8.15 16.89 -1.62
N SER A 118 7.79 16.56 -2.86
CA SER A 118 8.37 17.12 -4.08
C SER A 118 7.32 17.20 -5.21
N PRO A 119 7.35 18.24 -6.07
CA PRO A 119 6.43 18.35 -7.21
C PRO A 119 6.63 17.26 -8.27
N ASP A 120 7.82 16.67 -8.34
CA ASP A 120 8.20 15.70 -9.36
C ASP A 120 8.06 14.24 -8.88
N GLU A 121 7.66 14.03 -7.62
CA GLU A 121 7.48 12.71 -7.02
C GLU A 121 5.99 12.36 -6.89
N PRO A 122 5.65 11.06 -6.95
CA PRO A 122 4.36 10.56 -6.52
C PRO A 122 3.94 11.10 -5.16
N ILE A 123 2.68 11.51 -5.03
CA ILE A 123 2.14 11.98 -3.75
C ILE A 123 2.11 10.87 -2.69
N VAL A 124 2.03 9.61 -3.13
CA VAL A 124 2.15 8.39 -2.32
C VAL A 124 2.81 7.30 -3.14
N GLU A 125 3.48 6.37 -2.47
CA GLU A 125 3.95 5.13 -3.11
C GLU A 125 2.97 4.00 -2.81
N VAL A 126 2.93 3.01 -3.71
CA VAL A 126 2.01 1.88 -3.61
C VAL A 126 2.83 0.60 -3.46
N ILE A 127 2.48 -0.20 -2.47
CA ILE A 127 3.16 -1.47 -2.17
C ILE A 127 2.14 -2.62 -2.07
N ASP A 128 2.48 -3.76 -2.66
CA ASP A 128 1.69 -4.97 -2.51
C ASP A 128 2.01 -5.65 -1.18
N GLN A 129 1.02 -5.78 -0.29
CA GLN A 129 1.17 -6.54 0.95
C GLN A 129 0.27 -7.78 0.96
N PRO A 130 0.82 -8.97 1.27
CA PRO A 130 0.02 -10.18 1.41
C PRO A 130 -1.05 -10.04 2.51
N GLY A 131 -2.27 -10.47 2.22
CA GLY A 131 -3.37 -10.46 3.19
C GLY A 131 -4.31 -9.26 3.09
N PHE A 132 -4.01 -8.28 2.24
CA PHE A 132 -4.87 -7.13 1.96
C PHE A 132 -5.57 -7.27 0.60
N SER A 133 -6.79 -6.75 0.50
CA SER A 133 -7.59 -6.82 -0.73
C SER A 133 -7.24 -5.75 -1.74
N LEU A 134 -6.64 -4.65 -1.29
CA LEU A 134 -6.09 -3.58 -2.12
C LEU A 134 -4.60 -3.39 -1.76
N PRO A 135 -3.77 -2.89 -2.68
CA PRO A 135 -2.41 -2.47 -2.36
C PRO A 135 -2.39 -1.46 -1.19
N CYS A 136 -1.36 -1.52 -0.36
CA CYS A 136 -1.15 -0.54 0.70
C CYS A 136 -0.42 0.70 0.16
N LEU A 137 -0.54 1.81 0.87
CA LEU A 137 0.08 3.08 0.52
C LEU A 137 1.19 3.40 1.52
N LEU A 138 2.33 3.87 1.02
CA LEU A 138 3.31 4.56 1.86
C LEU A 138 3.01 6.05 1.78
N VAL A 139 2.50 6.59 2.88
CA VAL A 139 2.14 8.00 3.01
C VAL A 139 3.20 8.71 3.86
N PRO A 140 3.50 10.00 3.59
CA PRO A 140 4.36 10.77 4.49
C PRO A 140 3.76 10.80 5.91
N PRO A 141 4.60 10.74 6.96
CA PRO A 141 4.15 10.68 8.34
C PRO A 141 3.43 11.95 8.73
N ASP A 142 2.55 11.83 9.74
CA ASP A 142 1.92 13.00 10.33
C ASP A 142 3.01 13.91 10.95
N PRO A 143 3.10 15.20 10.54
CA PRO A 143 4.08 16.12 11.11
C PRO A 143 3.88 16.38 12.62
N GLU A 144 2.72 16.06 13.19
CA GLU A 144 2.45 16.15 14.63
C GLU A 144 2.90 14.90 15.41
N ASP A 145 3.28 13.82 14.73
CA ASP A 145 3.76 12.59 15.38
C ASP A 145 5.26 12.74 15.71
N GLU A 146 5.56 13.35 16.86
CA GLU A 146 6.93 13.57 17.38
C GLU A 146 7.62 12.28 17.86
N ASN A 147 7.38 11.15 17.21
CA ASN A 147 7.98 9.89 17.60
C ASN A 147 9.46 9.85 17.18
N ILE A 148 10.34 10.32 18.06
CA ILE A 148 11.80 10.33 17.95
C ILE A 148 12.45 8.96 17.69
N PHE A 149 11.67 7.87 17.69
CA PHE A 149 12.11 6.51 17.38
C PHE A 149 11.50 5.94 16.09
N ALA A 150 10.72 6.71 15.34
CA ALA A 150 10.24 6.29 14.02
C ALA A 150 11.43 6.28 13.05
N GLU A 151 11.96 5.10 12.75
CA GLU A 151 13.05 4.91 11.77
C GLU A 151 12.55 5.06 10.32
N THR A 152 11.25 5.22 10.10
CA THR A 152 10.64 5.27 8.77
C THR A 152 10.04 6.65 8.49
N ASP A 153 10.54 7.31 7.44
CA ASP A 153 10.01 8.59 6.93
C ASP A 153 8.62 8.47 6.26
N LYS A 154 7.89 7.36 6.49
CA LYS A 154 6.58 7.04 5.88
C LYS A 154 5.78 6.09 6.78
N ASP A 155 4.46 6.31 6.81
CA ASP A 155 3.48 5.40 7.40
C ASP A 155 2.92 4.44 6.33
N THR A 156 2.62 3.21 6.73
CA THR A 156 1.98 2.24 5.84
C THR A 156 0.47 2.22 6.08
N LEU A 157 -0.31 2.71 5.13
CA LEU A 157 -1.77 2.73 5.17
C LEU A 157 -2.35 1.57 4.35
N CYS A 158 -3.06 0.66 5.00
CA CYS A 158 -3.64 -0.53 4.35
C CYS A 158 -5.17 -0.57 4.48
N TYR A 159 -5.86 -1.05 3.43
CA TYR A 159 -7.30 -1.23 3.42
C TYR A 159 -7.71 -2.61 3.92
N GLN A 160 -8.48 -2.66 5.01
CA GLN A 160 -8.97 -3.89 5.60
C GLN A 160 -10.35 -3.69 6.22
N ASN A 161 -11.24 -4.67 6.05
CA ASN A 161 -12.59 -4.67 6.65
C ASN A 161 -13.41 -3.39 6.35
N GLY A 162 -13.22 -2.80 5.17
CA GLY A 162 -13.96 -1.61 4.75
C GLY A 162 -13.33 -0.27 5.15
N SER A 163 -12.15 -0.26 5.80
CA SER A 163 -11.49 0.96 6.27
C SER A 163 -9.99 0.94 5.99
N TRP A 164 -9.39 2.12 5.88
CA TRP A 164 -7.94 2.30 5.88
C TRP A 164 -7.41 2.44 7.31
N SER A 165 -6.25 1.87 7.59
CA SER A 165 -5.57 1.96 8.90
C SER A 165 -4.06 1.90 8.75
N ILE A 166 -3.36 2.69 9.57
CA ILE A 166 -1.89 2.62 9.72
C ILE A 166 -1.53 1.27 10.33
N GLN A 167 -0.52 0.61 9.78
CA GLN A 167 -0.01 -0.70 10.25
C GLN A 167 1.20 -0.55 11.16
#